data_AF-A0A353FAC8-F1
#
_entry.id   AF-A0A353FAC8-F1
#
_cell.length_a   1.000
_cell.length_b   1.000
_cell.length_c   1.000
_cell.angle_alpha   90.00
_cell.angle_beta   90.00
_cell.angle_gamma   90.00
#
_symmetry.space_group_name_H-M   'P 1'
#
loop_
_entity.id
_entity.type
_entity.pdbx_description
1 polymer ?
#
loop_
_entity_poly.entity_id
_entity_poly.type
_entity_poly.pdbx_seq_one_letter_code
_entity_poly.pdbx_strand_id
1 'polypeptide(L)'
;MRAHLNEFCPEIDPSTDYDCDCIPNGEDLDDKQPNDRDKDGIPDLYELIFGLDPDNPDTDGDGIPDGNEDYNRNGRLDPGESDPHSSDTDRDGIPDGEQDFDQDGLPDWYEDENRNGVHDSTETNF
;
A
#
# COMPACT_ATOMS: atom_id res chain seq x y z
N MET A 1 -10.43 27.06 -16.03
CA MET A 1 -9.57 26.86 -14.84
C MET A 1 -10.39 26.14 -13.80
N ARG A 2 -9.95 24.92 -13.46
CA ARG A 2 -10.23 24.09 -12.27
C ARG A 2 -11.61 24.15 -11.60
N ALA A 3 -12.18 22.96 -11.41
CA ALA A 3 -12.69 22.52 -10.12
C ALA A 3 -12.35 21.04 -9.96
N HIS A 4 -11.54 20.74 -8.93
CA HIS A 4 -11.41 19.42 -8.30
C HIS A 4 -12.76 19.04 -7.68
N LEU A 5 -13.19 17.79 -7.82
CA LEU A 5 -14.03 17.05 -6.86
C LEU A 5 -13.65 15.57 -7.02
N ASN A 6 -12.83 15.04 -6.12
CA ASN A 6 -13.26 14.03 -5.14
C ASN A 6 -13.67 12.70 -5.79
N GLU A 7 -12.68 11.85 -6.10
CA GLU A 7 -12.89 10.41 -6.31
C GLU A 7 -12.48 9.66 -5.04
N PHE A 8 -12.92 10.20 -3.89
CA PHE A 8 -12.94 9.44 -2.65
C PHE A 8 -13.97 8.30 -2.84
N CYS A 9 -13.68 7.13 -2.31
CA CYS A 9 -14.72 6.28 -1.72
C CYS A 9 -14.69 6.44 -0.20
N PRO A 10 -15.30 7.50 0.34
CA PRO A 10 -15.28 7.77 1.77
C PRO A 10 -16.40 7.01 2.51
N GLU A 11 -17.19 6.18 1.82
CA GLU A 11 -18.41 5.57 2.36
C GLU A 11 -18.38 4.04 2.46
N ILE A 12 -17.36 3.36 1.92
CA ILE A 12 -17.29 1.90 1.98
C ILE A 12 -16.13 1.48 2.90
N ASP A 13 -16.46 0.68 3.91
CA ASP A 13 -15.50 0.11 4.84
C ASP A 13 -14.63 -0.91 4.07
N PRO A 14 -13.28 -0.89 4.17
CA PRO A 14 -12.41 -1.87 3.51
C PRO A 14 -12.73 -3.33 3.87
N SER A 15 -13.40 -3.58 5.01
CA SER A 15 -13.92 -4.91 5.36
C SER A 15 -15.17 -5.32 4.57
N THR A 16 -15.69 -4.42 3.76
CA THR A 16 -16.89 -4.56 2.93
C THR A 16 -16.67 -4.24 1.45
N ASP A 17 -15.43 -4.01 1.02
CA ASP A 17 -14.97 -3.78 -0.36
C ASP A 17 -13.59 -4.42 -0.50
N TYR A 18 -13.57 -5.71 -0.87
CA TYR A 18 -12.38 -6.56 -0.80
C TYR A 18 -11.39 -6.29 -1.94
N ASP A 19 -11.85 -5.80 -3.09
CA ASP A 19 -11.02 -5.48 -4.26
C ASP A 19 -10.79 -3.97 -4.46
N CYS A 20 -11.33 -3.15 -3.54
CA CYS A 20 -11.12 -1.70 -3.45
C CYS A 20 -11.55 -0.95 -4.72
N ASP A 21 -12.58 -1.45 -5.40
CA ASP A 21 -13.07 -0.90 -6.66
C ASP A 21 -14.21 0.13 -6.47
N CYS A 22 -14.51 0.49 -5.21
CA CYS A 22 -15.61 1.35 -4.80
C CYS A 22 -17.01 0.70 -4.83
N ILE A 23 -17.10 -0.62 -4.97
CA ILE A 23 -18.36 -1.37 -4.91
C ILE A 23 -18.31 -2.29 -3.69
N PRO A 24 -19.26 -2.14 -2.73
CA PRO A 24 -19.27 -3.04 -1.61
C PRO A 24 -19.60 -4.46 -2.05
N ASN A 25 -18.90 -5.42 -1.47
CA ASN A 25 -19.00 -6.88 -1.60
C ASN A 25 -20.43 -7.44 -1.74
N GLY A 26 -21.42 -6.81 -1.09
CA GLY A 26 -22.82 -7.23 -1.16
C GLY A 26 -23.55 -6.88 -2.46
N GLU A 27 -23.05 -5.88 -3.20
CA GLU A 27 -23.55 -5.37 -4.48
C GLU A 27 -22.59 -5.68 -5.63
N ASP A 28 -21.38 -6.11 -5.30
CA ASP A 28 -20.38 -6.53 -6.25
C ASP A 28 -20.57 -8.01 -6.67
N LEU A 29 -20.53 -8.25 -7.97
CA LEU A 29 -20.78 -9.55 -8.59
C LEU A 29 -19.48 -10.32 -8.90
N ASP A 30 -18.31 -9.68 -8.86
CA ASP A 30 -17.01 -10.32 -9.10
C ASP A 30 -16.13 -10.51 -7.85
N ASP A 31 -16.63 -10.05 -6.68
CA ASP A 31 -16.30 -10.36 -5.28
C ASP A 31 -16.08 -11.85 -4.87
N LYS A 32 -16.04 -12.76 -5.83
CA LYS A 32 -15.52 -14.12 -5.65
C LYS A 32 -13.99 -14.09 -5.74
N GLN A 33 -13.36 -13.55 -4.70
CA GLN A 33 -11.91 -13.54 -4.50
C GLN A 33 -11.19 -12.93 -5.70
N PRO A 34 -10.79 -11.65 -5.62
CA PRO A 34 -9.72 -11.26 -6.51
C PRO A 34 -8.53 -12.13 -6.03
N ASN A 35 -8.01 -12.99 -6.90
CA ASN A 35 -6.86 -13.82 -6.53
C ASN A 35 -5.80 -12.88 -5.97
N ASP A 36 -5.26 -13.18 -4.81
CA ASP A 36 -4.11 -12.49 -4.21
C ASP A 36 -3.14 -13.63 -3.90
N ARG A 37 -2.30 -13.91 -4.88
CA ARG A 37 -1.57 -15.17 -4.96
C ARG A 37 -0.32 -15.15 -4.10
N ASP A 38 0.30 -14.00 -3.89
CA ASP A 38 1.47 -13.82 -3.04
C ASP A 38 1.15 -13.27 -1.64
N LYS A 39 -0.07 -12.77 -1.42
CA LYS A 39 -0.63 -12.39 -0.11
C LYS A 39 0.00 -11.16 0.50
N ASP A 40 0.40 -10.22 -0.35
CA ASP A 40 0.86 -8.90 0.06
C ASP A 40 -0.32 -7.95 0.38
N GLY A 41 -1.53 -8.33 -0.05
CA GLY A 41 -2.77 -7.60 0.16
C GLY A 41 -3.29 -6.93 -1.10
N ILE A 42 -2.53 -6.85 -2.19
CA ILE A 42 -2.99 -6.35 -3.48
C ILE A 42 -3.54 -7.52 -4.29
N PRO A 43 -4.69 -7.39 -4.97
CA PRO A 43 -5.16 -8.48 -5.81
C PRO A 43 -4.43 -8.60 -7.16
N ASP A 44 -4.22 -9.83 -7.66
CA ASP A 44 -3.58 -10.23 -8.93
C ASP A 44 -3.99 -9.35 -10.12
N LEU A 45 -5.26 -8.96 -10.20
CA LEU A 45 -5.76 -8.12 -11.30
C LEU A 45 -5.26 -6.68 -11.17
N TYR A 46 -5.26 -6.14 -9.97
CA TYR A 46 -4.71 -4.82 -9.67
C TYR A 46 -3.21 -4.82 -9.96
N GLU A 47 -2.48 -5.80 -9.45
CA GLU A 47 -1.05 -5.95 -9.70
C GLU A 47 -0.73 -5.97 -11.19
N LEU A 48 -1.47 -6.78 -11.97
CA LEU A 48 -1.32 -6.84 -13.42
C LEU A 48 -1.61 -5.50 -14.13
N ILE A 49 -2.56 -4.70 -13.61
CA ILE A 49 -2.92 -3.39 -14.17
C ILE A 49 -1.86 -2.33 -13.85
N PHE A 50 -1.33 -2.34 -12.63
CA PHE A 50 -0.35 -1.36 -12.14
C PHE A 50 1.10 -1.79 -12.40
N GLY A 51 1.32 -2.99 -12.94
CA GLY A 51 2.63 -3.48 -13.37
C GLY A 51 3.43 -4.15 -12.26
N LEU A 52 2.80 -4.50 -11.15
CA LEU A 52 3.35 -5.33 -10.08
C LEU A 52 3.33 -6.81 -10.52
N ASP A 53 3.90 -7.70 -9.71
CA ASP A 53 4.00 -9.13 -10.01
C ASP A 53 3.11 -9.98 -9.07
N PRO A 54 1.99 -10.56 -9.57
CA PRO A 54 1.07 -11.38 -8.76
C PRO A 54 1.65 -12.62 -8.09
N ASP A 55 2.88 -12.98 -8.39
CA ASP A 55 3.58 -14.11 -7.79
C ASP A 55 4.71 -13.65 -6.84
N ASN A 56 4.87 -12.35 -6.60
CA ASN A 56 5.96 -11.74 -5.86
C ASN A 56 5.48 -10.56 -5.01
N PRO A 57 5.42 -10.73 -3.67
CA PRO A 57 4.75 -9.77 -2.79
C PRO A 57 5.50 -8.46 -2.57
N ASP A 58 6.62 -8.25 -3.25
CA ASP A 58 7.61 -7.16 -3.08
C ASP A 58 8.29 -6.96 -4.45
N THR A 59 7.67 -6.15 -5.30
CA THR A 59 7.97 -6.03 -6.73
C THR A 59 9.36 -5.45 -6.99
N ASP A 60 9.81 -4.51 -6.16
CA ASP A 60 11.13 -3.89 -6.31
C ASP A 60 12.24 -4.52 -5.46
N GLY A 61 11.88 -5.38 -4.50
CA GLY A 61 12.77 -6.24 -3.73
C GLY A 61 13.49 -5.53 -2.59
N ASP A 62 12.90 -4.47 -2.04
CA ASP A 62 13.50 -3.67 -0.97
C ASP A 62 13.16 -4.18 0.45
N GLY A 63 12.20 -5.10 0.55
CA GLY A 63 11.77 -5.74 1.78
C GLY A 63 10.43 -5.27 2.31
N ILE A 64 9.79 -4.26 1.71
CA ILE A 64 8.41 -3.85 1.99
C ILE A 64 7.46 -4.55 1.02
N PRO A 65 6.35 -5.15 1.49
CA PRO A 65 5.37 -5.71 0.57
C PRO A 65 4.66 -4.64 -0.27
N ASP A 66 4.32 -4.88 -1.53
CA ASP A 66 3.73 -3.85 -2.42
C ASP A 66 2.44 -3.25 -1.81
N GLY A 67 1.60 -4.09 -1.20
CA GLY A 67 0.39 -3.67 -0.48
C GLY A 67 0.61 -2.82 0.77
N ASN A 68 1.83 -2.77 1.31
CA ASN A 68 2.24 -1.86 2.37
C ASN A 68 2.78 -0.54 1.82
N GLU A 69 3.37 -0.56 0.63
CA GLU A 69 3.91 0.62 -0.03
C GLU A 69 2.80 1.54 -0.56
N ASP A 70 1.74 0.96 -1.13
CA ASP A 70 0.50 1.66 -1.53
C ASP A 70 -0.68 1.15 -0.68
N TYR A 71 -0.66 1.43 0.63
CA TYR A 71 -1.65 0.93 1.58
C TYR A 71 -3.09 1.32 1.22
N ASN A 72 -3.26 2.45 0.53
CA ASN A 72 -4.57 2.94 0.10
C ASN A 72 -4.97 2.46 -1.31
N ARG A 73 -4.04 1.80 -2.03
CA ARG A 73 -4.23 1.16 -3.34
C ARG A 73 -4.76 2.11 -4.40
N ASN A 74 -4.35 3.37 -4.37
CA ASN A 74 -4.78 4.35 -5.37
C ASN A 74 -3.80 4.47 -6.56
N GLY A 75 -2.67 3.77 -6.50
CA GLY A 75 -1.64 3.75 -7.54
C GLY A 75 -0.90 5.08 -7.67
N ARG A 76 -0.85 5.88 -6.60
CA ARG A 76 -0.15 7.17 -6.55
C ARG A 76 0.61 7.27 -5.25
N LEU A 77 1.87 7.67 -5.36
CA LEU A 77 2.69 8.00 -4.21
C LEU A 77 2.07 9.17 -3.40
N ASP A 78 1.51 8.87 -2.23
CA ASP A 78 1.03 9.84 -1.25
C ASP A 78 2.04 10.05 -0.09
N PRO A 79 1.89 11.13 0.73
CA PRO A 79 2.78 11.36 1.85
C PRO A 79 2.68 10.23 2.89
N GLY A 80 3.79 9.54 3.13
CA GLY A 80 3.85 8.39 4.05
C GLY A 80 3.83 7.03 3.34
N GLU A 81 3.75 7.02 2.01
CA GLU A 81 3.88 5.84 1.16
C GLU A 81 5.26 5.78 0.48
N SER A 82 5.63 4.60 0.02
CA SER A 82 6.75 4.35 -0.91
C SER A 82 6.21 3.91 -2.27
N ASP A 83 7.07 3.89 -3.29
CA ASP A 83 6.73 3.48 -4.65
C ASP A 83 7.13 2.01 -4.86
N PRO A 84 6.18 1.06 -5.00
CA PRO A 84 6.50 -0.37 -5.14
C PRO A 84 7.24 -0.78 -6.43
N HIS A 85 7.61 0.20 -7.26
CA HIS A 85 8.47 0.02 -8.42
C HIS A 85 9.89 0.57 -8.21
N SER A 86 10.20 1.06 -7.01
CA SER A 86 11.39 1.84 -6.73
C SER A 86 11.85 1.65 -5.29
N SER A 87 12.84 0.76 -5.14
CA SER A 87 13.46 0.37 -3.87
C SER A 87 14.14 1.50 -3.05
N ASP A 88 13.99 2.76 -3.44
CA ASP A 88 14.55 3.99 -2.86
C ASP A 88 13.74 5.14 -3.49
N THR A 89 12.55 5.36 -2.94
CA THR A 89 11.51 6.24 -3.48
C THR A 89 11.98 7.69 -3.53
N ASP A 90 12.67 8.16 -2.48
CA ASP A 90 13.12 9.54 -2.36
C ASP A 90 14.55 9.77 -2.91
N ARG A 91 15.27 8.70 -3.22
CA ARG A 91 16.61 8.67 -3.82
C ARG A 91 17.69 9.27 -2.94
N ASP A 92 17.55 9.10 -1.64
CA ASP A 92 18.56 9.54 -0.67
C ASP A 92 19.73 8.54 -0.53
N GLY A 93 19.58 7.34 -1.10
CA GLY A 93 20.57 6.26 -1.11
C GLY A 93 20.37 5.20 -0.01
N ILE A 94 19.28 5.28 0.76
CA ILE A 94 18.81 4.28 1.71
C ILE A 94 17.53 3.64 1.12
N PRO A 95 17.47 2.31 0.97
CA PRO A 95 16.25 1.66 0.50
C PRO A 95 15.05 1.94 1.41
N ASP A 96 13.83 2.00 0.88
CA ASP A 96 12.64 2.31 1.70
C ASP A 96 12.47 1.27 2.82
N GLY A 97 12.67 -0.01 2.51
CA GLY A 97 12.71 -1.11 3.48
C GLY A 97 13.81 -1.05 4.55
N GLU A 98 14.82 -0.17 4.38
CA GLU A 98 15.89 0.11 5.34
C GLU A 98 15.76 1.50 6.01
N GLN A 99 14.72 2.29 5.70
CA GLN A 99 14.49 3.57 6.37
C GLN A 99 14.24 3.36 7.86
N ASP A 100 14.95 4.13 8.67
CA ASP A 100 14.94 4.10 10.14
C ASP A 100 15.17 5.55 10.60
N PHE A 101 14.09 6.31 10.76
CA PHE A 101 14.17 7.75 10.96
C PHE A 101 14.64 8.11 12.39
N ASP A 102 14.35 7.28 13.38
CA ASP A 102 14.72 7.49 14.78
C ASP A 102 16.03 6.79 15.22
N GLN A 103 16.56 5.91 14.36
CA GLN A 103 17.82 5.17 14.53
C GLN A 103 17.80 4.18 15.72
N ASP A 104 16.64 3.61 16.03
CA ASP A 104 16.49 2.60 17.07
C ASP A 104 16.91 1.18 16.59
N GLY A 105 17.06 1.00 15.27
CA GLY A 105 17.43 -0.24 14.62
C GLY A 105 16.25 -1.10 14.14
N LEU A 106 15.03 -0.60 14.18
CA LEU A 106 13.84 -1.12 13.51
C LEU A 106 13.51 -0.25 12.30
N PRO A 107 13.22 -0.84 11.12
CA PRO A 107 12.80 -0.05 9.97
C PRO A 107 11.40 0.56 10.17
N ASP A 108 11.19 1.77 9.65
CA ASP A 108 9.95 2.55 9.78
C ASP A 108 8.72 1.75 9.32
N TRP A 109 8.82 1.00 8.22
CA TRP A 109 7.72 0.17 7.69
C TRP A 109 7.30 -0.99 8.62
N TYR A 110 8.21 -1.45 9.48
CA TYR A 110 7.94 -2.49 10.47
C TYR A 110 7.25 -1.93 11.72
N GLU A 111 7.39 -0.64 11.95
CA GLU A 111 6.83 0.07 13.11
C GLU A 111 5.37 0.49 12.91
N ASP A 112 4.88 0.58 11.67
CA ASP A 112 3.47 0.85 11.35
C ASP A 112 2.58 -0.36 11.70
N GLU A 113 2.26 -0.51 13.00
CA GLU A 113 1.44 -1.61 13.53
C GLU A 113 0.06 -1.66 12.86
N ASN A 114 -0.46 -0.51 12.44
CA ASN A 114 -1.83 -0.38 11.95
C ASN A 114 -1.93 -0.26 10.42
N ARG A 115 -0.79 -0.18 9.71
CA ARG A 115 -0.63 -0.16 8.26
C ARG A 115 -1.42 0.97 7.60
N ASN A 116 -1.34 2.17 8.16
CA ASN A 116 -2.00 3.35 7.62
C ASN A 116 -1.04 4.34 6.93
N GLY A 117 0.25 4.00 6.83
CA GLY A 117 1.29 4.84 6.24
C GLY A 117 1.56 6.14 7.00
N VAL A 118 1.08 6.27 8.24
CA VAL A 118 1.32 7.43 9.08
C VAL A 118 2.06 6.97 10.32
N HIS A 119 3.35 7.32 10.40
CA HIS A 119 4.14 7.13 11.60
C HIS A 119 3.51 7.90 12.77
N ASP A 120 2.81 7.19 13.63
CA ASP A 120 2.13 7.77 14.76
C ASP A 120 3.03 7.79 16.01
N SER A 121 2.64 8.59 17.01
CA SER A 121 3.45 8.75 18.24
C SER A 121 3.54 7.49 19.11
N THR A 122 2.78 6.44 18.77
CA THR A 122 2.83 5.12 19.42
C THR A 122 3.66 4.10 18.63
N GLU A 123 4.01 4.41 17.40
CA GLU A 123 4.81 3.58 16.48
C GLU A 123 6.31 3.94 16.53
N THR A 124 6.66 5.17 16.93
CA THR A 124 8.06 5.55 17.23
C THR A 124 8.50 5.00 18.60
N ASN A 125 9.39 4.02 18.63
CA ASN A 125 10.01 3.58 19.89
C ASN A 125 11.16 4.52 20.30
N PHE A 126 10.83 5.50 21.17
CA PHE A 126 11.71 6.33 22.03
C PHE A 126 13.25 6.26 21.92
#